data_AF-A0A7S4A3T9-F1
#
_entry.id   AF-A0A7S4A3T9-F1
#
_cell.length_a   1.000
_cell.length_b   1.000
_cell.length_c   1.000
_cell.angle_alpha   90.00
_cell.angle_beta   90.00
_cell.angle_gamma   90.00
#
_symmetry.space_group_name_H-M   'P 1'
#
loop_
_entity.id
_entity.type
_entity.pdbx_description
1 polymer ?
#
loop_
_entity_poly.entity_id
_entity_poly.type
_entity_poly.pdbx_seq_one_letter_code
_entity_poly.pdbx_strand_id
1 'polypeptide(L)'
;MSLVPDDELAKLVREEPAGARDRKEEAPGVDHPAPKTAPDENELRLREAAALRSQVANYEAALRAIDAEAAALEAGTHPEFVARAAPITAARDARIARSQRAHRAQLAALDKLRDAEVQASEDEVKRRVASLEAKLAERKAAAKGEAPPEAGASRSLRSQNDGRRSPARRHGPASSLIAGELTDDQASDDLVAIATAFGGATASA
;
A
#
# COMPACT_ATOMS: atom_id res chain seq x y z
N MET A 1 52.27 25.01 -6.55
CA MET A 1 51.35 24.81 -5.40
C MET A 1 51.16 23.32 -5.22
N SER A 2 51.92 22.74 -4.28
CA SER A 2 51.89 21.33 -3.89
C SER A 2 52.75 21.20 -2.63
N LEU A 3 52.17 21.02 -1.45
CA LEU A 3 52.95 20.76 -0.23
C LEU A 3 52.17 19.85 0.72
N VAL A 4 52.63 18.60 0.79
CA VAL A 4 52.43 17.57 1.82
C VAL A 4 53.71 16.70 1.73
N PRO A 5 54.29 16.14 2.81
CA PRO A 5 54.64 16.68 4.13
C PRO A 5 56.03 16.18 4.62
N ASP A 6 56.35 16.45 5.90
CA ASP A 6 57.29 15.74 6.80
C ASP A 6 58.82 15.88 6.59
N ASP A 7 59.30 17.08 6.94
CA ASP A 7 60.66 17.43 7.39
C ASP A 7 60.74 17.18 8.93
N GLU A 8 61.77 16.66 9.62
CA GLU A 8 63.21 16.53 9.40
C GLU A 8 63.71 15.30 10.21
N LEU A 9 64.40 14.34 9.60
CA LEU A 9 65.86 14.16 9.62
C LEU A 9 66.55 14.31 10.99
N ALA A 10 66.68 13.17 11.67
CA ALA A 10 67.78 12.91 12.59
C ALA A 10 69.15 13.00 11.88
N LYS A 11 70.12 13.69 12.50
CA LYS A 11 71.58 13.47 12.35
C LYS A 11 72.34 14.33 13.35
N LEU A 12 72.77 13.75 14.47
CA LEU A 12 74.21 13.55 14.75
C LEU A 12 74.40 12.89 16.12
N VAL A 13 75.10 11.75 16.04
CA VAL A 13 75.49 10.84 17.11
C VAL A 13 76.93 11.16 17.47
N ARG A 14 77.18 11.31 18.79
CA ARG A 14 78.43 11.07 19.54
C ARG A 14 79.69 11.87 19.15
N GLU A 15 80.13 12.72 20.09
CA GLU A 15 81.50 12.69 20.62
C GLU A 15 81.47 13.02 22.13
N GLU A 16 81.78 12.03 22.96
CA GLU A 16 82.50 12.21 24.24
C GLU A 16 83.95 11.72 23.98
N PRO A 17 84.99 12.00 24.80
CA PRO A 17 84.97 12.45 26.21
C PRO A 17 86.03 13.50 26.60
N ALA A 18 86.00 13.98 27.86
CA ALA A 18 87.11 13.89 28.84
C ALA A 18 87.15 15.05 29.85
N GLY A 19 87.05 14.71 31.13
CA GLY A 19 88.01 15.22 32.12
C GLY A 19 87.46 15.90 33.38
N ALA A 20 87.99 15.43 34.52
CA ALA A 20 87.98 16.00 35.88
C ALA A 20 86.65 15.91 36.65
N ARG A 21 86.40 14.84 37.42
CA ARG A 21 86.85 14.65 38.81
C ARG A 21 86.48 15.83 39.72
N ASP A 22 85.42 15.66 40.50
CA ASP A 22 85.56 15.74 41.96
C ASP A 22 84.53 14.87 42.66
N ARG A 23 85.02 14.06 43.59
CA ARG A 23 84.21 13.20 44.45
C ARG A 23 83.74 14.01 45.65
N LYS A 24 82.46 13.96 45.96
CA LYS A 24 82.00 13.91 47.35
C LYS A 24 81.01 12.78 47.50
N GLU A 25 81.38 11.84 48.36
CA GLU A 25 80.52 10.80 48.90
C GLU A 25 79.43 11.44 49.76
N GLU A 26 78.18 11.07 49.54
CA GLU A 26 77.17 11.00 50.60
C GLU A 26 76.18 9.86 50.28
N ALA A 27 75.75 9.16 51.33
CA ALA A 27 75.21 7.81 51.33
C ALA A 27 73.74 7.70 50.81
N PRO A 28 73.14 6.49 50.71
CA PRO A 28 71.98 6.23 49.85
C PRO A 28 70.70 6.81 50.47
N GLY A 29 70.21 7.90 49.89
CA GLY A 29 68.86 8.39 50.12
C GLY A 29 67.90 7.51 49.35
N VAL A 30 67.07 6.75 50.07
CA VAL A 30 65.90 6.08 49.53
C VAL A 30 65.08 7.11 48.76
N ASP A 31 64.98 6.95 47.44
CA ASP A 31 64.01 7.67 46.62
C ASP A 31 62.61 7.27 47.08
N HIS A 32 62.10 7.98 48.07
CA HIS A 32 60.66 8.02 48.31
C HIS A 32 60.05 8.76 47.12
N PRO A 33 59.20 8.11 46.28
CA PRO A 33 58.42 8.87 45.32
C PRO A 33 57.62 9.89 46.12
N ALA A 34 57.75 11.17 45.77
CA ALA A 34 57.02 12.25 46.40
C ALA A 34 55.55 11.83 46.58
N PRO A 35 54.94 12.05 47.77
CA PRO A 35 53.56 11.66 47.97
C PRO A 35 52.74 12.34 46.88
N LYS A 36 51.92 11.56 46.16
CA LYS A 36 50.92 12.11 45.23
C LYS A 36 50.13 13.14 46.03
N THR A 37 50.44 14.42 45.84
CA THR A 37 49.79 15.50 46.56
C THR A 37 48.31 15.38 46.29
N ALA A 38 47.50 15.29 47.35
CA ALA A 38 46.06 15.27 47.22
C ALA A 38 45.64 16.44 46.33
N PRO A 39 44.70 16.24 45.38
CA PRO A 39 44.27 17.30 44.48
C PRO A 39 43.80 18.51 45.29
N ASP A 40 44.23 19.71 44.88
CA ASP A 40 43.79 20.96 45.50
C ASP A 40 42.26 21.09 45.40
N GLU A 41 41.63 21.75 46.38
CA GLU A 41 40.18 21.98 46.40
C GLU A 41 39.70 22.66 45.11
N ASN A 42 40.53 23.54 44.53
CA ASN A 42 40.21 24.20 43.26
C ASN A 42 40.17 23.23 42.08
N GLU A 43 41.05 22.22 42.04
CA GLU A 43 41.02 21.18 41.00
C GLU A 43 39.79 20.29 41.16
N LEU A 44 39.42 19.95 42.39
CA LEU A 44 38.21 19.19 42.69
C LEU A 44 36.95 19.95 42.25
N ARG A 45 36.85 21.24 42.58
CA ARG A 45 35.74 22.11 42.12
C ARG A 45 35.68 22.24 40.60
N LEU A 46 36.84 22.34 39.92
CA LEU A 46 36.88 22.39 38.46
C LEU A 46 36.41 21.08 37.81
N ARG A 47 36.80 19.93 38.38
CA ARG A 47 36.35 18.61 37.93
C ARG A 47 34.85 18.44 38.14
N GLU A 48 34.33 18.85 39.29
CA GLU A 48 32.90 18.80 39.60
C GLU A 48 32.10 19.72 38.65
N ALA A 49 32.57 20.95 38.42
CA ALA A 49 31.95 21.86 37.46
C ALA A 49 31.97 21.32 36.02
N ALA A 50 33.05 20.62 35.62
CA ALA A 50 33.11 19.96 34.32
C ALA A 50 32.13 18.78 34.22
N ALA A 51 32.00 17.97 35.28
CA ALA A 51 31.05 16.87 35.33
C ALA A 51 29.60 17.38 35.22
N LEU A 52 29.25 18.41 35.99
CA LEU A 52 27.93 19.05 35.93
C LEU A 52 27.63 19.64 34.54
N ARG A 53 28.61 20.30 33.90
CA ARG A 53 28.45 20.79 32.52
C ARG A 53 28.19 19.65 31.53
N SER A 54 28.89 18.53 31.66
CA SER A 54 28.64 17.37 30.81
C SER A 54 27.25 16.78 31.04
N GLN A 55 26.80 16.78 32.30
CA GLN A 55 25.50 16.26 32.68
C GLN A 55 24.36 17.13 32.13
N VAL A 56 24.50 18.46 32.20
CA VAL A 56 23.56 19.40 31.58
C VAL A 56 23.51 19.19 30.06
N ALA A 57 24.66 19.06 29.40
CA ALA A 57 24.70 18.80 27.96
C ALA A 57 24.00 17.47 27.58
N ASN A 58 24.16 16.43 28.41
CA ASN A 58 23.47 15.16 28.21
C ASN A 58 21.95 15.29 28.39
N TYR A 59 21.49 16.06 29.38
CA TYR A 59 20.05 16.32 29.56
C TYR A 59 19.46 17.15 28.43
N GLU A 60 20.17 18.18 27.95
CA GLU A 60 19.75 18.96 26.78
C GLU A 60 19.65 18.11 25.51
N ALA A 61 20.60 17.20 25.30
CA ALA A 61 20.54 16.24 24.19
C ALA A 61 19.35 15.28 24.33
N ALA A 62 19.07 14.79 25.54
CA ALA A 62 17.91 13.93 25.79
C ALA A 62 16.58 14.67 25.54
N LEU A 63 16.46 15.92 25.97
CA LEU A 63 15.28 16.74 25.70
C LEU A 63 15.06 16.94 24.20
N ARG A 64 16.12 17.25 23.43
CA ARG A 64 16.01 17.37 21.97
C ARG A 64 15.60 16.06 21.29
N ALA A 65 16.03 14.91 21.81
CA ALA A 65 15.62 13.61 21.30
C ALA A 65 14.12 13.36 21.54
N ILE A 66 13.62 13.70 22.73
CA ILE A 66 12.19 13.62 23.07
C ILE A 66 11.36 14.55 22.17
N ASP A 67 11.82 15.79 21.96
CA ASP A 67 11.12 16.74 21.08
C ASP A 67 11.05 16.24 19.63
N ALA A 68 12.13 15.62 19.14
CA ALA A 68 12.17 15.04 17.80
C ALA A 68 11.22 13.83 17.67
N GLU A 69 11.14 12.98 18.70
CA GLU A 69 10.22 11.85 18.74
C GLU A 69 8.76 12.33 18.79
N ALA A 70 8.46 13.34 19.62
CA ALA A 70 7.15 13.96 19.69
C ALA A 70 6.73 14.57 18.34
N ALA A 71 7.64 15.28 17.67
CA ALA A 71 7.38 15.83 16.33
C ALA A 71 7.12 14.73 15.29
N ALA A 72 7.86 13.61 15.36
CA ALA A 72 7.64 12.47 14.47
C ALA A 72 6.28 11.77 14.72
N LEU A 73 5.83 11.73 15.98
CA LEU A 73 4.50 11.23 16.34
C LEU A 73 3.40 12.16 15.83
N GLU A 74 3.55 13.48 16.03
CA GLU A 74 2.58 14.48 15.55
C GLU A 74 2.48 14.49 14.02
N ALA A 75 3.61 14.37 13.32
CA ALA A 75 3.64 14.26 11.87
C ALA A 75 3.18 12.89 11.33
N GLY A 76 2.95 11.90 12.21
CA GLY A 76 2.61 10.53 11.81
C GLY A 76 3.74 9.81 11.06
N THR A 77 4.98 10.28 11.18
CA THR A 77 6.16 9.70 10.53
C THR A 77 6.99 8.83 11.47
N HIS A 78 6.51 8.63 12.71
CA HIS A 78 7.17 7.74 13.65
C HIS A 78 7.30 6.32 13.07
N PRO A 79 8.49 5.70 13.08
CA PRO A 79 8.76 4.46 12.36
C PRO A 79 7.84 3.32 12.77
N GLU A 80 7.49 3.20 14.06
CA GLU A 80 6.55 2.18 14.51
C GLU A 80 5.12 2.40 13.97
N PHE A 81 4.67 3.66 13.91
CA PHE A 81 3.35 3.98 13.38
C PHE A 81 3.29 3.66 11.88
N VAL A 82 4.32 4.06 11.13
CA VAL A 82 4.45 3.75 9.70
C VAL A 82 4.48 2.23 9.47
N ALA A 83 5.25 1.49 10.25
CA ALA A 83 5.35 0.04 10.15
C ALA A 83 3.99 -0.66 10.41
N ARG A 84 3.21 -0.16 11.37
CA ARG A 84 1.86 -0.69 11.67
C ARG A 84 0.83 -0.28 10.62
N ALA A 85 0.94 0.92 10.05
CA ALA A 85 0.01 1.42 9.03
C ALA A 85 0.25 0.81 7.64
N ALA A 86 1.47 0.39 7.32
CA ALA A 86 1.84 -0.20 6.05
C ALA A 86 0.98 -1.41 5.64
N PRO A 87 0.79 -2.46 6.48
CA PRO A 87 -0.05 -3.60 6.10
C PRO A 87 -1.52 -3.22 5.91
N ILE A 88 -2.04 -2.27 6.70
CA ILE A 88 -3.43 -1.78 6.58
C ILE A 88 -3.61 -1.07 5.23
N THR A 89 -2.65 -0.23 4.86
CA THR A 89 -2.66 0.50 3.58
C THR A 89 -2.59 -0.48 2.42
N ALA A 90 -1.69 -1.45 2.47
CA ALA A 90 -1.58 -2.49 1.45
C ALA A 90 -2.86 -3.33 1.31
N ALA A 91 -3.50 -3.71 2.43
CA ALA A 91 -4.75 -4.45 2.42
C ALA A 91 -5.89 -3.63 1.80
N ARG A 92 -6.00 -2.34 2.17
CA ARG A 92 -6.95 -1.40 1.58
C ARG A 92 -6.76 -1.28 0.07
N ASP A 93 -5.54 -1.08 -0.39
CA ASP A 93 -5.22 -0.91 -1.82
C ASP A 93 -5.52 -2.19 -2.59
N ALA A 94 -5.20 -3.35 -2.04
CA ALA A 94 -5.55 -4.64 -2.63
C ALA A 94 -7.07 -4.82 -2.76
N ARG A 95 -7.84 -4.42 -1.74
CA ARG A 95 -9.31 -4.46 -1.77
C ARG A 95 -9.88 -3.54 -2.85
N ILE A 96 -9.37 -2.33 -2.96
CA ILE A 96 -9.77 -1.37 -4.01
C ILE A 96 -9.47 -1.97 -5.39
N ALA A 97 -8.28 -2.52 -5.60
CA ALA A 97 -7.90 -3.14 -6.87
C ALA A 97 -8.79 -4.34 -7.23
N ARG A 98 -9.14 -5.19 -6.25
CA ARG A 98 -10.10 -6.29 -6.46
C ARG A 98 -11.47 -5.78 -6.87
N SER A 99 -12.01 -4.81 -6.14
CA SER A 99 -13.33 -4.20 -6.45
C SER A 99 -13.36 -3.58 -7.85
N GLN A 100 -12.32 -2.83 -8.22
CA GLN A 100 -12.22 -2.23 -9.56
C GLN A 100 -12.19 -3.29 -10.66
N ARG A 101 -11.47 -4.40 -10.48
CA ARG A 101 -11.47 -5.51 -11.44
C ARG A 101 -12.83 -6.16 -11.57
N ALA A 102 -13.51 -6.42 -10.45
CA ALA A 102 -14.86 -6.98 -10.46
C ALA A 102 -15.85 -6.06 -11.18
N HIS A 103 -15.82 -4.76 -10.89
CA HIS A 103 -16.67 -3.77 -11.55
C HIS A 103 -16.40 -3.70 -13.07
N ARG A 104 -15.14 -3.70 -13.49
CA ARG A 104 -14.78 -3.74 -14.93
C ARG A 104 -15.30 -5.01 -15.61
N ALA A 105 -15.25 -6.16 -14.93
CA ALA A 105 -15.78 -7.40 -15.46
C ALA A 105 -17.31 -7.36 -15.61
N GLN A 106 -18.03 -6.73 -14.67
CA GLN A 106 -19.47 -6.51 -14.75
C GLN A 106 -19.84 -5.62 -15.94
N LEU A 107 -19.13 -4.50 -16.15
CA LEU A 107 -19.35 -3.64 -17.31
C LEU A 107 -19.12 -4.40 -18.62
N ALA A 108 -18.03 -5.16 -18.74
CA ALA A 108 -17.77 -5.95 -19.94
C ALA A 108 -18.83 -7.04 -20.19
N ALA A 109 -19.44 -7.59 -19.14
CA ALA A 109 -20.55 -8.52 -19.27
C ALA A 109 -21.84 -7.83 -19.76
N LEU A 110 -22.12 -6.63 -19.24
CA LEU A 110 -23.26 -5.81 -19.69
C LEU A 110 -23.10 -5.36 -21.15
N ASP A 111 -21.89 -4.99 -21.58
CA ASP A 111 -21.63 -4.64 -22.97
C ASP A 111 -21.93 -5.82 -23.92
N LYS A 112 -21.45 -7.02 -23.57
CA LYS A 112 -21.76 -8.24 -24.35
C LYS A 112 -23.26 -8.55 -24.40
N LEU A 113 -23.97 -8.33 -23.30
CA LEU A 113 -25.41 -8.54 -23.24
C LEU A 113 -26.14 -7.54 -24.13
N ARG A 114 -25.73 -6.26 -24.08
CA ARG A 114 -26.25 -5.21 -24.95
C ARG A 114 -26.02 -5.54 -26.42
N ASP A 115 -24.83 -5.99 -26.80
CA ASP A 115 -24.51 -6.36 -28.17
C ASP A 115 -25.39 -7.52 -28.66
N ALA A 116 -25.63 -8.52 -27.80
CA ALA A 116 -26.51 -9.64 -28.11
C ALA A 116 -27.98 -9.20 -28.27
N GLU A 117 -28.47 -8.28 -27.44
CA GLU A 117 -29.81 -7.72 -27.56
C GLU A 117 -29.99 -6.91 -28.84
N VAL A 118 -29.00 -6.11 -29.21
CA VAL A 118 -28.99 -5.35 -30.46
C VAL A 118 -29.06 -6.31 -31.64
N GLN A 119 -28.20 -7.34 -31.69
CA GLN A 119 -28.20 -8.34 -32.77
C GLN A 119 -29.54 -9.08 -32.87
N ALA A 120 -30.12 -9.50 -31.75
CA ALA A 120 -31.43 -10.15 -31.73
C ALA A 120 -32.54 -9.23 -32.27
N SER A 121 -32.47 -7.93 -31.95
CA SER A 121 -33.42 -6.95 -32.45
C SER A 121 -33.26 -6.69 -33.95
N GLU A 122 -32.02 -6.63 -34.45
CA GLU A 122 -31.73 -6.48 -35.88
C GLU A 122 -32.26 -7.65 -36.69
N ASP A 123 -32.04 -8.88 -36.22
CA ASP A 123 -32.54 -10.08 -36.86
C ASP A 123 -34.06 -10.14 -36.90
N GLU A 124 -34.73 -9.73 -35.81
CA GLU A 124 -36.19 -9.64 -35.76
C GLU A 124 -36.73 -8.59 -36.75
N VAL A 125 -36.08 -7.42 -36.83
CA VAL A 125 -36.45 -6.39 -37.81
C VAL A 125 -36.28 -6.93 -39.24
N LYS A 126 -35.16 -7.58 -39.56
CA LYS A 126 -34.94 -8.21 -40.87
C LYS A 126 -36.02 -9.22 -41.22
N ARG A 127 -36.42 -10.09 -40.27
CA ARG A 127 -37.52 -11.07 -40.48
C ARG A 127 -38.86 -10.38 -40.75
N ARG A 128 -39.17 -9.31 -40.02
CA ARG A 128 -40.41 -8.55 -40.22
C ARG A 128 -40.44 -7.86 -41.58
N VAL A 129 -39.33 -7.25 -41.98
CA VAL A 129 -39.18 -6.63 -43.30
C VAL A 129 -39.40 -7.67 -44.40
N ALA A 130 -38.70 -8.81 -44.35
CA ALA A 130 -38.87 -9.89 -45.32
C ALA A 130 -40.32 -10.42 -45.38
N SER A 131 -40.98 -10.56 -44.22
CA SER A 131 -42.40 -10.96 -44.17
C SER A 131 -43.32 -9.91 -44.82
N LEU A 132 -43.07 -8.63 -44.60
CA LEU A 132 -43.85 -7.54 -45.21
C LEU A 132 -43.61 -7.44 -46.72
N GLU A 133 -42.37 -7.64 -47.17
CA GLU A 133 -42.03 -7.70 -48.59
C GLU A 133 -42.75 -8.86 -49.29
N ALA A 134 -42.77 -10.06 -48.69
CA ALA A 134 -43.52 -11.19 -49.20
C ALA A 134 -45.03 -10.88 -49.32
N LYS A 135 -45.64 -10.31 -48.27
CA LYS A 135 -47.05 -9.89 -48.29
C LYS A 135 -47.34 -8.80 -49.33
N LEU A 136 -46.39 -7.89 -49.55
CA LEU A 136 -46.51 -6.86 -50.59
C LEU A 136 -46.42 -7.48 -51.99
N ALA A 137 -45.56 -8.47 -52.19
CA ALA A 137 -45.46 -9.22 -53.44
C ALA A 137 -46.77 -9.98 -53.74
N GLU A 138 -47.32 -10.69 -52.76
CA GLU A 138 -48.62 -11.38 -52.88
C GLU A 138 -49.75 -10.41 -53.24
N ARG A 139 -49.84 -9.26 -52.55
CA ARG A 139 -50.85 -8.24 -52.85
C ARG A 139 -50.67 -7.62 -54.23
N LYS A 140 -49.43 -7.40 -54.67
CA LYS A 140 -49.12 -6.90 -56.01
C LYS A 140 -49.50 -7.91 -57.08
N ALA A 141 -49.30 -9.22 -56.84
CA ALA A 141 -49.74 -10.28 -57.74
C ALA A 141 -51.27 -10.34 -57.82
N ALA A 142 -51.95 -10.33 -56.67
CA ALA A 142 -53.41 -10.29 -56.61
C ALA A 142 -54.02 -9.06 -57.31
N ALA A 143 -53.37 -7.89 -57.21
CA ALA A 143 -53.81 -6.66 -57.87
C ALA A 143 -53.55 -6.62 -59.39
N LYS A 144 -52.61 -7.42 -59.91
CA LYS A 144 -52.28 -7.50 -61.35
C LYS A 144 -53.18 -8.47 -62.14
N GLY A 145 -54.09 -9.19 -61.48
CA GLY A 145 -55.11 -9.99 -62.15
C GLY A 145 -54.66 -11.40 -62.54
N GLU A 146 -54.44 -12.24 -61.53
CA GLU A 146 -54.52 -13.70 -61.68
C GLU A 146 -55.63 -14.18 -60.74
N ALA A 147 -56.72 -14.71 -61.32
CA ALA A 147 -57.86 -15.21 -60.59
C ALA A 147 -57.44 -16.34 -59.62
N PRO A 148 -58.00 -16.43 -58.39
CA PRO A 148 -57.77 -17.59 -57.55
C PRO A 148 -58.49 -18.80 -58.18
N PRO A 149 -57.94 -20.03 -58.13
CA PRO A 149 -58.81 -21.19 -58.20
C PRO A 149 -59.73 -21.11 -56.98
N GLU A 150 -61.03 -21.00 -57.24
CA GLU A 150 -62.04 -21.16 -56.21
C GLU A 150 -61.80 -22.48 -55.48
N ALA A 151 -61.41 -22.39 -54.23
CA ALA A 151 -61.62 -23.43 -53.25
C ALA A 151 -62.25 -22.74 -52.04
N GLY A 152 -63.58 -22.69 -52.08
CA GLY A 152 -64.38 -22.21 -50.97
C GLY A 152 -64.10 -23.03 -49.72
N ALA A 153 -64.04 -22.36 -48.57
CA ALA A 153 -64.61 -22.84 -47.31
C ALA A 153 -64.46 -21.77 -46.23
N SER A 154 -65.61 -21.23 -45.85
CA SER A 154 -65.94 -20.93 -44.45
C SER A 154 -65.10 -19.87 -43.73
N ARG A 155 -65.63 -18.65 -43.83
CA ARG A 155 -65.58 -17.62 -42.79
C ARG A 155 -66.02 -18.22 -41.44
N SER A 156 -65.07 -18.67 -40.63
CA SER A 156 -65.28 -18.95 -39.20
C SER A 156 -64.71 -17.79 -38.39
N LEU A 157 -65.56 -16.78 -38.15
CA LEU A 157 -65.37 -15.85 -37.04
C LEU A 157 -65.82 -16.58 -35.78
N ARG A 158 -64.94 -17.42 -35.21
CA ARG A 158 -65.14 -17.97 -33.87
C ARG A 158 -63.93 -17.64 -33.03
N SER A 159 -64.13 -16.62 -32.19
CA SER A 159 -63.42 -16.35 -30.95
C SER A 159 -62.93 -17.64 -30.28
N GLN A 160 -61.64 -17.94 -30.43
CA GLN A 160 -60.90 -18.79 -29.49
C GLN A 160 -60.03 -17.87 -28.66
N ASN A 161 -60.70 -17.26 -27.70
CA ASN A 161 -60.09 -16.61 -26.56
C ASN A 161 -59.87 -17.70 -25.51
N ASP A 162 -58.91 -18.61 -25.76
CA ASP A 162 -58.54 -19.65 -24.80
C ASP A 162 -57.03 -19.61 -24.52
N GLY A 163 -56.71 -19.04 -23.37
CA GLY A 163 -55.73 -19.66 -22.49
C GLY A 163 -54.26 -19.47 -22.79
N ARG A 164 -53.83 -18.42 -23.50
CA ARG A 164 -52.43 -17.99 -23.40
C ARG A 164 -52.20 -17.36 -22.04
N ARG A 165 -51.90 -18.21 -21.05
CA ARG A 165 -51.15 -17.83 -19.85
C ARG A 165 -50.06 -16.86 -20.30
N SER A 166 -50.15 -15.61 -19.86
CA SER A 166 -49.03 -14.69 -19.88
C SER A 166 -47.82 -15.47 -19.37
N PRO A 167 -46.71 -15.61 -20.12
CA PRO A 167 -45.49 -16.04 -19.48
C PRO A 167 -45.23 -14.99 -18.41
N ALA A 168 -45.28 -15.42 -17.15
CA ALA A 168 -44.89 -14.62 -16.01
C ALA A 168 -43.66 -13.82 -16.43
N ARG A 169 -43.70 -12.50 -16.19
CA ARG A 169 -42.53 -11.63 -16.26
C ARG A 169 -41.39 -12.40 -15.62
N ARG A 170 -40.55 -13.04 -16.43
CA ARG A 170 -39.32 -13.63 -15.94
C ARG A 170 -38.53 -12.41 -15.56
N HIS A 171 -38.38 -12.21 -14.26
CA HIS A 171 -37.32 -11.38 -13.73
C HIS A 171 -36.06 -11.77 -14.50
N GLY A 172 -35.53 -10.85 -15.30
CA GLY A 172 -34.29 -11.08 -16.00
C GLY A 172 -33.19 -11.41 -14.99
N PRO A 173 -32.08 -12.02 -15.43
CA PRO A 173 -30.94 -12.34 -14.56
C PRO A 173 -30.32 -11.11 -13.87
N ALA A 174 -30.79 -9.90 -14.17
CA ALA A 174 -30.37 -8.66 -13.52
C ALA A 174 -30.81 -8.54 -12.05
N SER A 175 -31.86 -9.25 -11.60
CA SER A 175 -32.34 -9.13 -10.21
C SER A 175 -31.44 -9.81 -9.18
N SER A 176 -30.50 -10.67 -9.59
CA SER A 176 -29.57 -11.37 -8.69
C SER A 176 -28.16 -10.78 -8.66
N LEU A 177 -27.87 -9.72 -9.43
CA LEU A 177 -26.53 -9.12 -9.51
C LEU A 177 -26.25 -8.08 -8.41
N ILE A 178 -27.23 -7.77 -7.55
CA ILE A 178 -27.12 -6.76 -6.50
C ILE A 178 -26.78 -7.37 -5.13
N ALA A 179 -26.87 -8.70 -4.97
CA ALA A 179 -26.45 -9.40 -3.75
C ALA A 179 -24.99 -9.85 -3.85
N GLY A 180 -24.08 -8.90 -4.06
CA GLY A 180 -22.64 -9.12 -3.93
C GLY A 180 -22.20 -8.81 -2.51
N GLU A 181 -22.70 -9.56 -1.53
CA GLU A 181 -22.08 -9.60 -0.21
C GLU A 181 -20.63 -10.09 -0.39
N LEU A 182 -19.69 -9.47 0.31
CA LEU A 182 -18.34 -10.03 0.46
C LEU A 182 -18.55 -11.48 0.91
N THR A 183 -18.11 -12.45 0.12
CA THR A 183 -18.19 -13.86 0.52
C THR A 183 -17.53 -13.97 1.90
N ASP A 184 -18.16 -14.63 2.87
CA ASP A 184 -17.73 -14.67 4.29
C ASP A 184 -16.24 -15.00 4.48
N ASP A 185 -15.66 -15.78 3.56
CA ASP A 185 -14.23 -16.10 3.52
C ASP A 185 -13.32 -14.87 3.32
N GLN A 186 -13.77 -13.86 2.54
CA GLN A 186 -13.01 -12.63 2.25
C GLN A 186 -13.10 -11.60 3.38
N ALA A 187 -14.21 -11.58 4.11
CA ALA A 187 -14.33 -10.76 5.32
C ALA A 187 -13.45 -11.32 6.46
N SER A 188 -13.28 -12.65 6.49
CA SER A 188 -12.47 -13.36 7.49
C SER A 188 -10.97 -13.07 7.32
N ASP A 189 -10.44 -13.09 6.09
CA ASP A 189 -9.02 -12.77 5.83
C ASP A 189 -8.66 -11.33 6.18
N ASP A 190 -9.55 -10.37 5.89
CA ASP A 190 -9.35 -8.96 6.23
C ASP A 190 -9.39 -8.75 7.76
N LEU A 191 -10.30 -9.45 8.47
CA LEU A 191 -10.36 -9.44 9.93
C LEU A 191 -9.13 -10.09 10.56
N VAL A 192 -8.60 -11.17 9.97
CA VAL A 192 -7.36 -11.82 10.42
C VAL A 192 -6.17 -10.88 10.21
N ALA A 193 -6.06 -10.20 9.07
CA ALA A 193 -4.99 -9.23 8.83
C ALA A 193 -5.04 -8.04 9.82
N ILE A 194 -6.24 -7.52 10.09
CA ILE A 194 -6.46 -6.46 11.09
C ILE A 194 -6.14 -6.99 12.50
N ALA A 195 -6.64 -8.17 12.87
CA ALA A 195 -6.39 -8.79 14.18
C ALA A 195 -4.91 -9.10 14.39
N THR A 196 -4.17 -9.49 13.35
CA THR A 196 -2.72 -9.72 13.44
C THR A 196 -1.95 -8.42 13.67
N ALA A 197 -2.43 -7.30 13.11
CA ALA A 197 -1.85 -5.97 13.34
C ALA A 197 -2.08 -5.43 14.77
N PHE A 198 -3.16 -5.87 15.45
CA PHE A 198 -3.49 -5.47 16.83
C PHE A 198 -3.14 -6.52 17.91
N GLY A 199 -3.00 -7.80 17.55
CA GLY A 199 -2.86 -8.94 18.46
C GLY A 199 -1.42 -9.31 18.85
N GLY A 200 -0.40 -8.66 18.28
CA GLY A 200 1.00 -8.88 18.65
C GLY A 200 1.42 -8.33 20.02
N ALA A 201 0.53 -7.67 20.76
CA ALA A 201 0.83 -6.98 22.02
C ALA A 201 0.52 -7.80 23.29
N THR A 202 0.04 -9.03 23.20
CA THR A 202 -0.29 -9.86 24.38
C THR A 202 0.33 -11.25 24.32
N ALA A 203 1.65 -11.33 24.29
CA ALA A 203 2.38 -12.57 24.59
C ALA A 203 3.79 -12.27 25.10
N SER A 204 3.88 -11.60 26.24
CA SER A 204 5.04 -11.68 27.13
C SER A 204 4.60 -11.29 28.54
N ALA A 205 4.28 -12.30 29.35
CA ALA A 205 4.26 -12.28 30.80
C ALA A 205 4.79 -13.64 31.27
#